data_AF-A0A417CTP4-F1
#
_entry.id   AF-A0A417CTP4-F1
#
_cell.length_a   1.000
_cell.length_b   1.000
_cell.length_c   1.000
_cell.angle_alpha   90.00
_cell.angle_beta   90.00
_cell.angle_gamma   90.00
#
_symmetry.space_group_name_H-M   'P 1'
#
loop_
_entity.id
_entity.type
_entity.pdbx_description
1 polymer ?
#
loop_
_entity_poly.entity_id
_entity_poly.type
_entity_poly.pdbx_seq_one_letter_code
_entity_poly.pdbx_strand_id
1 'polypeptide(L)'
;MKFEAFYKEAYDAEMEELFSDNASETENKPSKDSCDLLMKKANLEFSQYKLVKSEKCYDYLLANLYPKAAEIAKMQGGNLTLDIDEERHTGKLEYWGAFLMSTSGDTLLKNFLVSAMTMTDQFSFEVKDSLLHLEFFFELYNQVKMKDYSKEIEQLGLKIKELNTR
;
A
#
# COMPACT_ATOMS: atom_id res chain seq x y z
N MET A 1 -33.37 -2.92 18.24
CA MET A 1 -33.49 -1.62 17.53
C MET A 1 -32.33 -1.54 16.55
N LYS A 2 -32.59 -1.41 15.26
CA LYS A 2 -31.57 -1.37 14.20
C LYS A 2 -31.57 0.03 13.62
N PHE A 3 -30.41 0.66 13.55
CA PHE A 3 -30.24 1.96 12.92
C PHE A 3 -29.41 1.73 11.65
N GLU A 4 -29.99 2.06 10.51
CA GLU A 4 -29.32 2.03 9.21
C GLU A 4 -29.38 3.44 8.63
N ALA A 5 -28.28 3.87 8.04
CA ALA A 5 -28.20 5.15 7.35
C ALA A 5 -27.76 4.87 5.91
N PHE A 6 -28.57 5.34 4.96
CA PHE A 6 -28.42 5.06 3.54
C PHE A 6 -27.83 6.29 2.85
N TYR A 7 -26.50 6.41 2.87
CA TYR A 7 -25.78 7.56 2.27
C TYR A 7 -25.48 7.37 0.78
N LYS A 8 -25.68 6.16 0.25
CA LYS A 8 -25.28 5.79 -1.11
C LYS A 8 -26.06 6.58 -2.18
N GLU A 9 -27.38 6.69 -2.02
CA GLU A 9 -28.23 7.36 -3.01
C GLU A 9 -27.94 8.87 -3.10
N ALA A 10 -27.65 9.50 -1.96
CA ALA A 10 -27.24 10.91 -1.93
C ALA A 10 -25.86 11.10 -2.59
N TYR A 11 -24.91 10.21 -2.33
CA TYR A 11 -23.60 10.24 -2.96
C TYR A 11 -23.67 9.99 -4.48
N ASP A 12 -24.44 9.00 -4.93
CA ASP A 12 -24.58 8.67 -6.35
C ASP A 12 -25.21 9.84 -7.12
N ALA A 13 -26.18 10.55 -6.53
CA ALA A 13 -26.79 11.76 -7.12
C ALA A 13 -25.81 12.95 -7.17
N GLU A 14 -25.06 13.22 -6.09
CA GLU A 14 -24.03 14.27 -6.09
C GLU A 14 -22.93 13.98 -7.13
N MET A 15 -22.56 12.71 -7.30
CA MET A 15 -21.57 12.29 -8.30
C MET A 15 -22.13 12.42 -9.72
N GLU A 16 -23.36 11.97 -9.99
CA GLU A 16 -23.98 12.20 -11.31
C GLU A 16 -24.03 13.68 -11.68
N GLU A 17 -24.40 14.57 -10.75
CA GLU A 17 -24.42 16.02 -10.98
C GLU A 17 -23.02 16.61 -11.21
N LEU A 18 -22.00 16.13 -10.48
CA LEU A 18 -20.60 16.54 -10.67
C LEU A 18 -20.01 16.07 -12.00
N PHE A 19 -20.42 14.92 -12.53
CA PHE A 19 -19.89 14.35 -13.77
C PHE A 19 -20.76 14.62 -15.00
N SER A 20 -22.01 15.07 -14.85
CA SER A 20 -22.87 15.44 -15.98
C SER A 20 -22.38 16.67 -16.73
N ASP A 21 -21.65 17.57 -16.05
CA ASP A 21 -21.11 18.81 -16.64
C ASP A 21 -19.76 18.63 -17.35
N ASN A 22 -19.14 17.44 -17.28
CA ASN A 22 -17.85 17.16 -17.91
C ASN A 22 -17.96 16.59 -19.35
N ALA A 23 -19.15 16.59 -19.95
CA ALA A 23 -19.34 16.26 -21.38
C ALA A 23 -18.82 17.35 -22.35
N SER A 24 -17.94 18.25 -21.88
CA SER A 24 -17.01 18.96 -22.75
C SER A 24 -15.59 18.48 -22.45
N GLU A 25 -15.35 17.22 -22.79
CA GLU A 25 -14.02 16.72 -23.08
C GLU A 25 -13.44 17.53 -24.26
N THR A 26 -12.91 18.70 -23.96
CA THR A 26 -11.62 19.05 -24.55
C THR A 26 -10.60 18.17 -23.83
N GLU A 27 -10.55 16.90 -24.25
CA GLU A 27 -9.44 16.02 -23.94
C GLU A 27 -8.17 16.71 -24.47
N ASN A 28 -7.53 17.52 -23.63
CA ASN A 28 -6.10 17.77 -23.73
C ASN A 28 -5.42 16.45 -23.35
N LYS A 29 -5.55 15.44 -24.21
CA LYS A 29 -4.73 14.25 -24.16
C LYS A 29 -3.29 14.76 -24.12
N PRO A 30 -2.51 14.42 -23.08
CA PRO A 30 -1.13 14.88 -23.01
C PRO A 30 -0.45 14.47 -24.31
N SER A 31 0.16 15.44 -24.97
CA SER A 31 0.90 15.15 -26.20
C SER A 31 1.93 14.07 -25.90
N LYS A 32 2.29 13.28 -26.91
CA LYS A 32 3.32 12.23 -26.77
C LYS A 32 4.59 12.77 -26.08
N ASP A 33 4.96 14.02 -26.39
CA ASP A 33 6.08 14.73 -25.78
C ASP A 33 5.89 14.98 -24.27
N SER A 34 4.66 15.28 -23.82
CA SER A 34 4.33 15.44 -22.39
C SER A 34 4.44 14.12 -21.64
N CYS A 35 3.95 13.02 -22.23
CA CYS A 35 4.11 11.67 -21.67
C CYS A 35 5.58 11.24 -21.55
N ASP A 36 6.39 11.48 -22.60
CA ASP A 36 7.82 11.15 -22.60
C ASP A 36 8.59 11.94 -21.52
N LEU A 37 8.24 13.22 -21.32
CA LEU A 37 8.83 14.05 -20.27
C LEU A 37 8.42 13.61 -18.87
N LEU A 38 7.16 13.21 -18.66
CA LEU A 38 6.69 12.65 -17.40
C LEU A 38 7.43 11.35 -17.05
N MET A 39 7.58 10.46 -18.03
CA MET A 39 8.34 9.21 -17.85
C MET A 39 9.80 9.49 -17.53
N LYS A 40 10.42 10.46 -18.21
CA LYS A 40 11.81 10.87 -17.91
C LYS A 40 11.95 11.46 -16.50
N LYS A 41 11.00 12.28 -16.06
CA LYS A 41 10.98 12.85 -14.70
C LYS A 41 10.87 11.75 -13.65
N ALA A 42 9.92 10.82 -13.82
CA ALA A 42 9.75 9.68 -12.92
C ALA A 42 11.01 8.81 -12.85
N ASN A 43 11.60 8.46 -14.00
CA ASN A 43 12.85 7.70 -14.05
C ASN A 43 13.99 8.41 -13.33
N LEU A 44 14.11 9.74 -13.48
CA LEU A 44 15.10 10.50 -12.74
C LEU A 44 14.83 10.49 -11.24
N GLU A 45 13.58 10.68 -10.82
CA GLU A 45 13.16 10.58 -9.41
C GLU A 45 13.55 9.23 -8.81
N PHE A 46 13.23 8.11 -9.47
CA PHE A 46 13.60 6.79 -8.99
C PHE A 46 15.10 6.53 -9.03
N SER A 47 15.81 6.96 -10.08
CA SER A 47 17.25 6.71 -10.24
C SER A 47 18.15 7.43 -9.22
N GLN A 48 17.61 8.43 -8.52
CA GLN A 48 18.32 9.09 -7.41
C GLN A 48 18.51 8.17 -6.22
N TYR A 49 17.65 7.17 -6.06
CA TYR A 49 17.62 6.32 -4.89
C TYR A 49 18.09 4.92 -5.23
N LYS A 50 18.76 4.31 -4.25
CA LYS A 50 19.03 2.88 -4.26
C LYS A 50 18.26 2.25 -3.11
N LEU A 51 17.61 1.13 -3.39
CA LEU A 51 16.99 0.30 -2.36
C LEU A 51 18.10 -0.45 -1.64
N VAL A 52 18.18 -0.26 -0.32
CA VAL A 52 19.16 -0.93 0.54
C VAL A 52 18.41 -1.69 1.61
N LYS A 53 18.77 -2.97 1.80
CA LYS A 53 18.20 -3.81 2.85
C LYS A 53 18.10 -3.06 4.18
N SER A 54 16.92 -3.08 4.78
CA SER A 54 16.66 -2.53 6.11
C SER A 54 16.75 -3.64 7.14
N GLU A 55 17.93 -3.84 7.74
CA GLU A 55 18.12 -4.86 8.79
C GLU A 55 17.11 -4.71 9.91
N LYS A 56 16.78 -3.47 10.30
CA LYS A 56 15.76 -3.18 11.32
C LYS A 56 14.37 -3.72 10.93
N CYS A 57 13.96 -3.58 9.67
CA CYS A 57 12.67 -4.09 9.21
C CYS A 57 12.68 -5.63 9.18
N TYR A 58 13.74 -6.23 8.67
CA TYR A 58 13.93 -7.69 8.67
C TYR A 58 13.88 -8.25 10.11
N ASP A 59 14.67 -7.69 11.02
CA ASP A 59 14.75 -8.12 12.41
C ASP A 59 13.38 -8.00 13.10
N TYR A 60 12.66 -6.90 12.90
CA TYR A 60 11.34 -6.74 13.49
C TYR A 60 10.32 -7.74 12.92
N LEU A 61 10.32 -7.95 11.60
CA LEU A 61 9.42 -8.90 10.97
C LEU A 61 9.68 -10.33 11.48
N LEU A 62 10.94 -10.77 11.47
CA LEU A 62 11.31 -12.15 11.79
C LEU A 62 11.36 -12.44 13.29
N ALA A 63 11.82 -11.51 14.12
CA ALA A 63 11.99 -11.73 15.56
C ALA A 63 10.75 -11.35 16.39
N ASN A 64 9.84 -10.55 15.83
CA ASN A 64 8.69 -10.04 16.59
C ASN A 64 7.35 -10.32 15.90
N LEU A 65 7.17 -9.92 14.65
CA LEU A 65 5.85 -10.00 14.00
C LEU A 65 5.47 -11.44 13.64
N TYR A 66 6.34 -12.15 12.93
CA TYR A 66 6.09 -13.53 12.49
C TYR A 66 5.87 -14.51 13.65
N PRO A 67 6.69 -14.51 14.73
CA PRO A 67 6.46 -15.42 15.85
C PRO A 67 5.10 -15.22 16.53
N LYS A 68 4.65 -13.96 16.68
CA LYS A 68 3.33 -13.65 17.23
C LYS A 68 2.21 -14.15 16.33
N ALA A 69 2.34 -13.93 15.01
CA ALA A 69 1.39 -14.44 14.04
C ALA A 69 1.32 -15.97 14.06
N ALA A 70 2.48 -16.64 14.17
CA ALA A 70 2.56 -18.10 14.22
C ALA A 70 1.94 -18.66 15.50
N GLU A 71 2.12 -17.97 16.63
CA GLU A 71 1.48 -18.32 17.90
C GLU A 71 -0.05 -18.20 17.81
N ILE A 72 -0.55 -17.10 17.24
CA ILE A 72 -1.99 -16.89 17.00
C ILE A 72 -2.54 -18.00 16.09
N ALA A 73 -1.86 -18.28 14.97
CA ALA A 73 -2.27 -19.32 14.04
C ALA A 73 -2.31 -20.70 14.71
N LYS A 74 -1.30 -21.02 15.52
CA LYS A 74 -1.29 -22.26 16.32
C LYS A 74 -2.44 -22.34 17.32
N MET A 75 -2.73 -21.26 18.04
CA MET A 75 -3.79 -21.23 19.05
C MET A 75 -5.19 -21.31 18.44
N GLN A 76 -5.39 -20.70 17.27
CA GLN A 76 -6.71 -20.53 16.66
C GLN A 76 -6.96 -21.49 15.49
N GLY A 77 -5.99 -22.34 15.15
CA GLY A 77 -6.11 -23.33 14.09
C GLY A 77 -6.05 -22.73 12.68
N GLY A 78 -5.22 -21.71 12.48
CA GLY A 78 -4.98 -21.08 11.19
C GLY A 78 -3.68 -21.54 10.53
N ASN A 79 -3.55 -21.25 9.23
CA ASN A 79 -2.32 -21.37 8.47
C ASN A 79 -1.65 -20.01 8.34
N LEU A 80 -0.32 -20.01 8.32
CA LEU A 80 0.47 -18.80 8.17
C LEU A 80 1.60 -19.03 7.17
N THR A 81 1.74 -18.11 6.22
CA THR A 81 2.83 -18.09 5.24
C THR A 81 3.57 -16.77 5.36
N LEU A 82 4.90 -16.80 5.30
CA LEU A 82 5.73 -15.61 5.15
C LEU A 82 6.65 -15.81 3.95
N ASP A 83 6.40 -15.05 2.89
CA ASP A 83 7.24 -15.02 1.70
C ASP A 83 8.11 -13.77 1.73
N ILE A 84 9.42 -13.95 1.51
CA ILE A 84 10.38 -12.85 1.43
C ILE A 84 11.08 -12.91 0.08
N ASP A 85 10.96 -11.84 -0.69
CA ASP A 85 11.77 -11.58 -1.87
C ASP A 85 13.06 -10.88 -1.41
N GLU A 86 14.17 -11.63 -1.34
CA GLU A 86 15.46 -11.10 -0.92
C GLU A 86 16.09 -10.15 -1.94
N GLU A 87 15.73 -10.24 -3.23
CA GLU A 87 16.27 -9.36 -4.28
C GLU A 87 15.60 -7.99 -4.25
N ARG A 88 14.26 -7.98 -4.06
CA ARG A 88 13.47 -6.75 -3.96
C ARG A 88 13.39 -6.20 -2.54
N HIS A 89 13.82 -6.99 -1.56
CA HIS A 89 13.65 -6.70 -0.13
C HIS A 89 12.19 -6.41 0.20
N THR A 90 11.28 -7.30 -0.20
CA THR A 90 9.85 -7.18 0.11
C THR A 90 9.36 -8.43 0.82
N GLY A 91 8.38 -8.30 1.70
CA GLY A 91 7.78 -9.42 2.42
C GLY A 91 6.26 -9.46 2.27
N LYS A 92 5.69 -10.66 2.29
CA LYS A 92 4.25 -10.91 2.35
C LYS A 92 3.96 -11.89 3.48
N LEU A 93 3.19 -11.45 4.48
CA LEU A 93 2.68 -12.31 5.54
C LEU A 93 1.20 -12.59 5.28
N GLU A 94 0.85 -13.86 5.14
CA GLU A 94 -0.51 -14.30 4.89
C GLU A 94 -1.02 -15.17 6.04
N TYR A 95 -2.24 -14.90 6.50
CA TYR A 95 -2.95 -15.75 7.46
C TYR A 95 -4.27 -16.23 6.88
N TRP A 96 -4.55 -17.51 7.08
CA TRP A 96 -5.81 -18.16 6.72
C TRP A 96 -6.39 -18.88 7.93
N GLY A 97 -7.63 -18.58 8.31
CA GLY A 97 -8.27 -19.28 9.43
C GLY A 97 -9.77 -19.06 9.47
N ALA A 98 -10.48 -19.87 10.26
CA ALA A 98 -11.93 -19.75 10.36
C ALA A 98 -12.36 -18.43 11.04
N PHE A 99 -11.57 -17.94 11.99
CA PHE A 99 -11.83 -16.70 12.71
C PHE A 99 -10.55 -16.14 13.31
N LEU A 100 -10.64 -14.89 13.80
CA LEU A 100 -9.70 -14.33 14.76
C LEU A 100 -10.47 -13.88 16.00
N MET A 101 -10.18 -14.50 17.14
CA MET A 101 -10.82 -14.19 18.41
C MET A 101 -9.81 -13.72 19.43
N SER A 102 -10.23 -12.76 20.25
CA SER A 102 -9.50 -12.29 21.43
C SER A 102 -10.31 -12.67 22.67
N THR A 103 -9.66 -13.27 23.67
CA THR A 103 -10.28 -13.49 24.99
C THR A 103 -10.04 -12.29 25.89
N SER A 104 -10.92 -12.05 26.87
CA SER A 104 -10.74 -10.95 27.83
C SER A 104 -9.45 -11.11 28.63
N GLY A 105 -8.57 -10.10 28.56
CA GLY A 105 -7.26 -10.09 29.21
C GLY A 105 -6.11 -10.57 28.31
N ASP A 106 -6.40 -11.21 27.17
CA ASP A 106 -5.38 -11.50 26.17
C ASP A 106 -5.17 -10.28 25.27
N THR A 107 -3.90 -9.88 25.14
CA THR A 107 -3.48 -8.76 24.30
C THR A 107 -2.69 -9.21 23.09
N LEU A 108 -2.40 -10.51 22.92
CA LEU A 108 -1.54 -11.02 21.86
C LEU A 108 -2.07 -10.65 20.47
N LEU A 109 -3.33 -10.98 20.18
CA LEU A 109 -3.96 -10.68 18.89
C LEU A 109 -3.99 -9.17 18.62
N LYS A 110 -4.39 -8.37 19.62
CA LYS A 110 -4.43 -6.90 19.49
C LYS A 110 -3.03 -6.33 19.23
N ASN A 111 -2.04 -6.78 20.00
CA ASN A 111 -0.66 -6.32 19.86
C ASN A 111 -0.08 -6.72 18.51
N PHE A 112 -0.38 -7.92 18.01
CA PHE A 112 -0.03 -8.36 16.67
C PHE A 112 -0.65 -7.45 15.61
N LEU A 113 -1.97 -7.26 15.61
CA LEU A 113 -2.66 -6.44 14.60
C LEU A 113 -2.16 -5.00 14.59
N VAL A 114 -1.99 -4.38 15.77
CA VAL A 114 -1.43 -3.04 15.88
C VAL A 114 0.00 -2.98 15.33
N SER A 115 0.84 -3.98 15.68
CA SER A 115 2.22 -4.05 15.18
C SER A 115 2.28 -4.23 13.66
N ALA A 116 1.45 -5.11 13.11
CA ALA A 116 1.38 -5.41 11.69
C ALA A 116 0.92 -4.17 10.91
N MET A 117 -0.20 -3.56 11.31
CA MET A 117 -0.78 -2.39 10.65
C MET A 117 0.10 -1.14 10.76
N THR A 118 0.94 -1.03 11.80
CA THR A 118 1.88 0.10 11.93
C THR A 118 3.09 -0.05 11.01
N MET A 119 3.48 -1.29 10.69
CA MET A 119 4.69 -1.57 9.92
C MET A 119 4.42 -1.84 8.45
N THR A 120 3.26 -2.40 8.12
CA THR A 120 2.91 -2.82 6.77
C THR A 120 2.68 -1.61 5.87
N ASP A 121 3.10 -1.72 4.61
CA ASP A 121 2.86 -0.68 3.60
C ASP A 121 1.49 -0.85 2.95
N GLN A 122 1.00 -2.09 2.86
CA GLN A 122 -0.32 -2.44 2.33
C GLN A 122 -0.87 -3.67 3.03
N PHE A 123 -2.17 -3.71 3.24
CA PHE A 123 -2.83 -4.87 3.85
C PHE A 123 -4.21 -5.12 3.25
N SER A 124 -4.67 -6.36 3.33
CA SER A 124 -6.01 -6.78 2.92
C SER A 124 -6.65 -7.66 3.98
N PHE A 125 -7.97 -7.52 4.12
CA PHE A 125 -8.80 -8.29 5.04
C PHE A 125 -10.01 -8.73 4.25
N GLU A 126 -10.12 -10.01 3.98
CA GLU A 126 -11.24 -10.56 3.23
C GLU A 126 -11.72 -11.88 3.80
N VAL A 127 -12.92 -12.28 3.42
CA VAL A 127 -13.41 -13.63 3.64
C VAL A 127 -13.44 -14.32 2.28
N LYS A 128 -12.64 -15.38 2.14
CA LYS A 128 -12.51 -16.17 0.91
C LYS A 128 -12.69 -17.64 1.25
N ASP A 129 -13.53 -18.33 0.49
CA ASP A 129 -13.87 -19.75 0.69
C ASP A 129 -14.34 -20.07 2.13
N SER A 130 -15.09 -19.14 2.74
CA SER A 130 -15.55 -19.20 4.14
C SER A 130 -14.44 -19.13 5.20
N LEU A 131 -13.22 -18.75 4.82
CA LEU A 131 -12.12 -18.49 5.72
C LEU A 131 -11.79 -17.01 5.75
N LEU A 132 -11.40 -16.51 6.92
CA LEU A 132 -10.74 -15.23 7.04
C LEU A 132 -9.35 -15.32 6.40
N HIS A 133 -9.10 -14.41 5.47
CA HIS A 133 -7.83 -14.24 4.79
C HIS A 133 -7.28 -12.86 5.10
N LEU A 134 -6.06 -12.81 5.64
CA LEU A 134 -5.33 -11.58 5.91
C LEU A 134 -4.03 -11.57 5.13
N GLU A 135 -3.73 -10.45 4.47
CA GLU A 135 -2.44 -10.22 3.85
C GLU A 135 -1.82 -8.93 4.38
N PHE A 136 -0.53 -8.98 4.66
CA PHE A 136 0.29 -7.82 5.01
C PHE A 136 1.51 -7.80 4.11
N PHE A 137 1.75 -6.67 3.45
CA PHE A 137 2.89 -6.43 2.58
C PHE A 137 3.88 -5.48 3.24
N PHE A 138 5.17 -5.77 3.12
CA PHE A 138 6.24 -5.03 3.75
C PHE A 138 7.33 -4.67 2.74
N GLU A 139 7.72 -3.41 2.71
CA GLU A 139 8.97 -2.93 2.14
C GLU A 139 10.06 -3.07 3.19
N LEU A 140 10.96 -4.02 2.98
CA LEU A 140 12.07 -4.36 3.88
C LEU A 140 13.37 -3.64 3.48
N TYR A 141 13.25 -2.51 2.78
CA TYR A 141 14.36 -1.68 2.32
C TYR A 141 14.23 -0.24 2.81
N ASN A 142 15.36 0.46 2.79
CA ASN A 142 15.42 1.92 2.88
C ASN A 142 15.77 2.49 1.50
N GLN A 143 15.18 3.62 1.14
CA GLN A 143 15.61 4.40 -0.01
C GLN A 143 16.77 5.30 0.39
N VAL A 144 17.97 4.99 -0.11
CA VAL A 144 19.16 5.81 0.13
C VAL A 144 19.42 6.66 -1.10
N LYS A 145 19.44 7.99 -0.93
CA LYS A 145 19.75 8.92 -2.01
C LYS A 145 21.22 8.79 -2.39
N MET A 146 21.49 8.35 -3.61
CA MET A 146 22.82 8.13 -4.17
C MET A 146 23.30 9.31 -5.03
N LYS A 147 22.37 10.00 -5.68
CA LYS A 147 22.64 11.12 -6.58
C LYS A 147 21.58 12.19 -6.40
N ASP A 148 21.96 13.44 -6.69
CA ASP A 148 21.04 14.57 -6.63
C ASP A 148 20.72 15.08 -8.03
N TYR A 149 19.53 14.72 -8.54
CA TYR A 149 18.97 15.26 -9.79
C TYR A 149 17.86 16.28 -9.54
N SER A 150 17.78 16.88 -8.33
CA SER A 150 16.70 17.81 -7.98
C SER A 150 16.56 18.97 -8.98
N LYS A 151 17.67 19.53 -9.47
CA LYS A 151 17.65 20.60 -10.48
C LYS A 151 17.10 20.14 -11.84
N GLU A 152 17.45 18.94 -12.27
CA GLU A 152 16.99 18.39 -13.55
C GLU A 152 15.51 18.02 -13.51
N ILE A 153 15.04 17.48 -12.38
CA ILE A 153 13.63 17.20 -12.12
C ILE A 153 12.81 18.49 -12.12
N GLU A 154 13.30 19.55 -11.47
CA GLU A 154 12.65 20.85 -11.44
C GLU A 154 12.50 21.42 -12.85
N GLN A 155 13.57 21.39 -13.65
CA GLN A 155 13.55 21.83 -15.03
C GLN A 155 12.58 21.02 -15.91
N LEU A 156 12.51 19.70 -15.72
CA LEU A 156 11.52 18.86 -16.41
C LEU A 156 10.09 19.20 -15.98
N GLY A 157 9.87 19.45 -14.69
CA GLY A 157 8.58 19.88 -14.16
C GLY A 157 8.09 21.20 -14.77
N LEU A 158 8.99 22.17 -14.93
CA LEU A 158 8.67 23.44 -15.60
C LEU A 158 8.30 23.23 -17.07
N LYS A 159 9.07 22.42 -17.82
CA LYS A 159 8.77 22.11 -19.23
C LYS A 159 7.43 21.42 -19.43
N ILE A 160 7.07 20.49 -18.54
CA ILE A 160 5.77 19.80 -18.58
C ILE A 160 4.63 20.80 -18.35
N LYS A 161 4.79 21.71 -17.38
CA LYS A 161 3.79 22.77 -17.13
C LYS A 161 3.59 23.66 -18.35
N GLU A 162 4.68 24.12 -18.96
CA GLU A 162 4.63 24.96 -20.17
C GLU A 162 3.88 24.29 -21.33
N LEU A 163 4.06 22.98 -21.52
CA LEU A 163 3.38 22.20 -22.56
C LEU A 163 1.88 22.03 -22.31
N ASN A 164 1.46 21.95 -21.05
CA ASN A 164 0.05 21.72 -20.69
C ASN A 164 -0.77 23.04 -20.60
N THR A 165 -0.11 24.20 -20.62
CA THR A 165 -0.75 25.53 -20.71
C THR A 165 -0.92 26.07 -22.14
N ARG A 166 -0.53 25.30 -23.17
CA ARG A 166 -0.77 25.62 -24.58
C ARG A 166 -2.03 24.95 -25.08
#